data_AF-A0A957LT67-F1
#
_entry.id   AF-A0A957LT67-F1
#
_cell.length_a   1.000
_cell.length_b   1.000
_cell.length_c   1.000
_cell.angle_alpha   90.00
_cell.angle_beta   90.00
_cell.angle_gamma   90.00
#
_symmetry.space_group_name_H-M   'P 1'
#
loop_
_entity.id
_entity.type
_entity.pdbx_description
1 polymer ?
#
loop_
_entity_poly.entity_id
_entity_poly.type
_entity_poly.pdbx_seq_one_letter_code
_entity_poly.pdbx_strand_id
1 'polypeptide(L)'
;MQITDRRIEIYTSIVLAITSLLTAWCAYQASAWSSNQATAAQAAGRLRTEATVASTRAGQMSIVDVMTFTNWLNATSAQDTELADFYRARFTNAFLPAFEAWLATKPLENPDAPKSPFAMEEYQQSEF
;
A
#
# COMPACT_ATOMS: atom_id res chain seq x y z
N MET A 1 -13.88 74.42 0.94
CA MET A 1 -13.35 73.17 1.53
C MET A 1 -14.38 72.03 1.50
N GLN A 2 -15.67 72.28 1.75
CA GLN A 2 -16.72 71.22 1.81
C GLN A 2 -16.95 70.36 0.53
N ILE A 3 -16.68 70.85 -0.68
CA ILE A 3 -16.88 70.07 -1.93
C ILE A 3 -15.76 69.04 -2.14
N THR A 4 -14.54 69.34 -1.68
CA THR A 4 -13.38 68.44 -1.77
C THR A 4 -13.54 67.25 -0.83
N ASP A 5 -14.02 67.49 0.39
CA ASP A 5 -14.25 66.45 1.40
C ASP A 5 -15.29 65.42 0.94
N ARG A 6 -16.40 65.89 0.34
CA ARG A 6 -17.48 65.01 -0.14
C ARG A 6 -17.08 64.13 -1.34
N ARG A 7 -16.19 64.61 -2.21
CA ARG A 7 -15.63 63.77 -3.29
C ARG A 7 -14.71 62.69 -2.73
N ILE A 8 -13.88 63.03 -1.75
CA ILE A 8 -12.98 62.07 -1.07
C ILE A 8 -13.80 61.01 -0.33
N GLU A 9 -14.89 61.39 0.33
CA GLU A 9 -15.79 60.47 1.02
C GLU A 9 -16.39 59.43 0.06
N ILE A 10 -16.88 59.85 -1.10
CA ILE A 10 -17.42 58.94 -2.13
C ILE A 10 -16.34 57.97 -2.64
N TYR A 11 -15.14 58.46 -2.99
CA TYR A 11 -14.06 57.59 -3.44
C TYR A 11 -13.66 56.58 -2.36
N THR A 12 -13.62 57.00 -1.09
CA THR A 12 -13.29 56.14 0.04
C THR A 12 -14.33 55.04 0.19
N SER A 13 -15.63 55.37 0.15
CA SER A 13 -16.70 54.36 0.21
C SER A 13 -16.63 53.37 -0.94
N ILE A 14 -16.32 53.83 -2.17
CA ILE A 14 -16.16 52.95 -3.33
C ILE A 14 -14.98 52.00 -3.12
N VAL A 15 -13.83 52.51 -2.67
CA VAL A 15 -12.63 51.70 -2.41
C VAL A 15 -12.89 50.67 -1.30
N LEU A 16 -13.57 51.06 -0.23
CA LEU A 16 -13.95 50.14 0.86
C LEU A 16 -14.93 49.06 0.40
N ALA A 17 -15.90 49.42 -0.44
CA ALA A 17 -16.84 48.46 -1.03
C ALA A 17 -16.11 47.44 -1.90
N ILE A 18 -15.21 47.90 -2.78
CA ILE A 18 -14.39 47.02 -3.63
C ILE A 18 -13.50 46.12 -2.76
N THR A 19 -12.85 46.67 -1.73
CA THR A 19 -12.00 45.90 -0.81
C THR A 19 -12.78 44.80 -0.09
N SER A 20 -13.99 45.10 0.36
CA SER A 20 -14.88 44.13 1.01
C SER A 20 -15.28 43.00 0.05
N LEU A 21 -15.61 43.34 -1.20
CA LEU A 21 -15.96 42.35 -2.23
C LEU A 21 -14.77 41.44 -2.56
N LEU A 22 -13.57 42.02 -2.72
CA LEU A 22 -12.35 41.25 -2.96
C LEU A 22 -12.03 40.32 -1.79
N THR A 23 -12.22 40.79 -0.55
CA THR A 23 -12.02 39.97 0.66
C THR A 23 -12.99 38.79 0.69
N ALA A 24 -14.26 39.03 0.38
CA ALA A 24 -15.28 37.98 0.31
C ALA A 24 -14.97 36.96 -0.81
N TRP A 25 -14.50 37.42 -1.98
CA TRP A 25 -14.11 36.54 -3.09
C TRP A 25 -12.91 35.67 -2.73
N CYS A 26 -11.87 36.25 -2.14
CA CYS A 26 -10.69 35.51 -1.68
C CYS A 26 -11.07 34.46 -0.62
N ALA A 27 -11.94 34.81 0.33
CA ALA A 27 -12.44 33.87 1.33
C ALA A 27 -13.23 32.70 0.70
N TYR A 28 -14.08 33.00 -0.29
CA TYR A 28 -14.82 31.98 -1.04
C TYR A 28 -13.86 31.01 -1.78
N GLN A 29 -12.87 31.55 -2.50
CA GLN A 29 -11.89 30.75 -3.23
C GLN A 29 -11.01 29.90 -2.30
N ALA A 30 -10.58 30.46 -1.15
CA ALA A 30 -9.84 29.72 -0.14
C ALA A 30 -10.66 28.54 0.41
N SER A 31 -11.95 28.75 0.66
CA SER A 31 -12.87 27.69 1.11
C SER A 31 -13.04 26.59 0.05
N ALA A 32 -13.22 26.96 -1.22
CA ALA A 32 -13.35 26.00 -2.31
C ALA A 32 -12.08 25.14 -2.49
N TRP A 33 -10.90 25.76 -2.46
CA TRP A 33 -9.63 25.04 -2.52
C TRP A 33 -9.43 24.11 -1.33
N SER A 34 -9.72 24.59 -0.11
CA SER A 34 -9.66 23.81 1.12
C SER A 34 -10.54 22.57 1.05
N SER A 35 -11.75 22.69 0.48
CA SER A 35 -12.65 21.55 0.28
C SER A 35 -12.06 20.50 -0.66
N ASN A 36 -11.55 20.90 -1.83
CA ASN A 36 -10.91 19.98 -2.78
C ASN A 36 -9.67 19.31 -2.18
N GLN A 37 -8.85 20.08 -1.46
CA GLN A 37 -7.67 19.56 -0.76
C GLN A 37 -8.07 18.54 0.31
N ALA A 38 -9.12 18.81 1.09
CA ALA A 38 -9.61 17.90 2.11
C ALA A 38 -10.11 16.57 1.51
N THR A 39 -10.81 16.61 0.38
CA THR A 39 -11.24 15.39 -0.33
C THR A 39 -10.05 14.59 -0.86
N ALA A 40 -9.08 15.26 -1.49
CA ALA A 40 -7.88 14.60 -1.97
C ALA A 40 -7.05 13.99 -0.82
N ALA A 41 -6.93 14.69 0.31
CA ALA A 41 -6.25 14.19 1.50
C ALA A 41 -6.97 12.98 2.12
N GLN A 42 -8.30 12.97 2.15
CA GLN A 42 -9.09 11.81 2.58
C GLN A 42 -8.88 10.61 1.66
N ALA A 43 -8.94 10.82 0.34
CA ALA A 43 -8.70 9.76 -0.64
C ALA A 43 -7.27 9.18 -0.51
N ALA A 44 -6.26 10.05 -0.37
CA ALA A 44 -4.88 9.64 -0.13
C ALA A 44 -4.70 8.95 1.23
N GLY A 45 -5.45 9.34 2.26
CA GLY A 45 -5.51 8.65 3.54
C GLY A 45 -6.04 7.24 3.39
N ARG A 46 -7.18 7.08 2.71
CA ARG A 46 -7.79 5.76 2.44
C ARG A 46 -6.85 4.85 1.66
N LEU A 47 -6.27 5.32 0.56
CA LEU A 47 -5.33 4.53 -0.25
C LEU A 47 -4.10 4.10 0.56
N ARG A 48 -3.58 4.96 1.44
CA ARG A 48 -2.48 4.58 2.35
C ARG A 48 -2.90 3.49 3.32
N THR A 49 -4.09 3.58 3.91
CA THR A 49 -4.60 2.53 4.79
C THR A 49 -4.80 1.21 4.05
N GLU A 50 -5.43 1.23 2.87
CA GLU A 50 -5.63 0.06 2.03
C GLU A 50 -4.30 -0.61 1.64
N ALA A 51 -3.30 0.19 1.24
CA ALA A 51 -1.95 -0.31 0.94
C ALA A 51 -1.27 -0.95 2.17
N THR A 52 -1.38 -0.33 3.35
CA THR A 52 -0.85 -0.91 4.60
C THR A 52 -1.54 -2.23 4.95
N VAL A 53 -2.86 -2.31 4.79
CA VAL A 53 -3.62 -3.56 5.03
C VAL A 53 -3.20 -4.64 4.05
N ALA A 54 -3.08 -4.31 2.76
CA ALA A 54 -2.63 -5.24 1.73
C ALA A 54 -1.21 -5.74 1.99
N SER A 55 -0.27 -4.84 2.33
CA SER A 55 1.12 -5.18 2.67
C SER A 55 1.19 -6.06 3.93
N THR A 56 0.40 -5.75 4.97
CA THR A 56 0.32 -6.57 6.18
C THR A 56 -0.19 -7.97 5.86
N ARG A 57 -1.23 -8.07 5.04
CA ARG A 57 -1.80 -9.36 4.62
C ARG A 57 -0.81 -10.17 3.79
N ALA A 58 -0.09 -9.54 2.87
CA ALA A 58 0.97 -10.18 2.10
C ALA A 58 2.03 -10.79 3.04
N GLY A 59 2.56 -10.00 3.99
CA GLY A 59 3.51 -10.51 4.97
C GLY A 59 2.99 -11.66 5.85
N GLN A 60 1.70 -11.63 6.21
CA GLN A 60 1.07 -12.75 6.93
C GLN A 60 1.01 -14.02 6.08
N MET A 61 0.74 -13.91 4.78
CA MET A 61 0.75 -15.06 3.86
C MET A 61 2.16 -15.64 3.72
N SER A 62 3.19 -14.80 3.55
CA SER A 62 4.58 -15.27 3.51
C SER A 62 4.99 -15.99 4.80
N ILE A 63 4.51 -15.54 5.98
CA ILE A 63 4.73 -16.24 7.26
C ILE A 63 4.07 -17.62 7.27
N VAL A 64 2.84 -17.75 6.76
CA VAL A 64 2.14 -19.04 6.66
C VAL A 64 2.91 -20.01 5.75
N ASP A 65 3.45 -19.52 4.64
CA ASP A 65 4.26 -20.31 3.72
C ASP A 65 5.55 -20.80 4.40
N VAL A 66 6.27 -19.92 5.12
CA VAL A 66 7.48 -20.28 5.88
C VAL A 66 7.17 -21.32 6.96
N MET A 67 6.07 -21.15 7.71
CA MET A 67 5.67 -22.10 8.74
C MET A 67 5.33 -23.47 8.15
N THR A 68 4.53 -23.50 7.09
CA THR A 68 4.12 -24.75 6.44
C THR A 68 5.31 -25.46 5.80
N PHE A 69 6.21 -24.71 5.15
CA PHE A 69 7.47 -25.25 4.62
C PHE A 69 8.36 -25.84 5.70
N THR A 70 8.52 -25.13 6.83
CA THR A 70 9.34 -25.63 7.95
C THR A 70 8.75 -26.91 8.55
N ASN A 71 7.43 -27.00 8.67
CA ASN A 71 6.75 -28.21 9.11
C ASN A 71 6.95 -29.38 8.12
N TRP A 72 6.81 -29.12 6.82
CA TRP A 72 7.12 -30.10 5.78
C TRP A 72 8.59 -30.56 5.85
N LEU A 73 9.53 -29.64 6.05
CA LEU A 73 10.96 -29.93 6.15
C LEU A 73 11.26 -30.81 7.37
N ASN A 74 10.64 -30.52 8.52
CA ASN A 74 10.77 -31.34 9.72
C ASN A 74 10.21 -32.75 9.52
N ALA A 75 9.03 -32.89 8.90
CA ALA A 75 8.44 -34.20 8.58
C ALA A 75 9.32 -34.99 7.61
N THR A 76 9.86 -34.32 6.58
CA THR A 76 10.79 -34.93 5.61
C THR A 76 12.08 -35.39 6.28
N SER A 77 12.65 -34.58 7.18
CA SER A 77 13.84 -34.94 7.97
C SER A 77 13.58 -36.13 8.91
N ALA A 78 12.38 -36.21 9.48
CA ALA A 78 11.93 -37.35 10.28
C ALA A 78 11.57 -38.60 9.45
N GLN A 79 11.69 -38.54 8.12
CA GLN A 79 11.28 -39.58 7.17
C GLN A 79 9.78 -39.95 7.27
N ASP A 80 8.95 -39.04 7.77
CA ASP A 80 7.50 -39.19 7.85
C ASP A 80 6.85 -38.65 6.57
N THR A 81 6.75 -39.51 5.56
CA THR A 81 6.25 -39.14 4.24
C THR A 81 4.76 -38.79 4.25
N GLU A 82 3.97 -39.45 5.11
CA GLU A 82 2.54 -39.16 5.23
C GLU A 82 2.31 -37.74 5.76
N LEU A 83 3.05 -37.36 6.82
CA LEU A 83 2.97 -36.02 7.38
C LEU A 83 3.55 -34.95 6.42
N ALA A 84 4.61 -35.28 5.68
CA ALA A 84 5.15 -34.40 4.67
C ALA A 84 4.13 -34.13 3.54
N ASP A 85 3.50 -35.17 2.98
CA ASP A 85 2.48 -35.01 1.95
C ASP A 85 1.26 -34.23 2.45
N PHE A 86 0.89 -34.41 3.73
CA PHE A 86 -0.17 -33.64 4.38
C PHE A 86 0.15 -32.13 4.42
N TYR A 87 1.39 -31.74 4.70
CA TYR A 87 1.79 -30.32 4.68
C TYR A 87 1.92 -29.78 3.26
N ARG A 88 2.44 -30.58 2.31
CA ARG A 88 2.55 -30.18 0.91
C ARG A 88 1.18 -29.87 0.30
N ALA A 89 0.15 -30.66 0.62
CA ALA A 89 -1.21 -30.41 0.18
C ALA A 89 -1.84 -29.11 0.71
N ARG A 90 -1.20 -28.45 1.69
CA ARG A 90 -1.66 -27.19 2.30
C ARG A 90 -0.87 -25.98 1.87
N PHE A 91 0.14 -26.15 1.03
CA PHE A 91 0.85 -25.02 0.44
C PHE A 91 -0.12 -24.13 -0.33
N THR A 92 0.11 -22.83 -0.23
CA THR A 92 -0.70 -21.84 -0.94
C THR A 92 -0.46 -21.98 -2.45
N ASN A 93 -1.44 -21.58 -3.26
CA ASN A 93 -1.30 -21.56 -4.72
C ASN A 93 -0.17 -20.64 -5.20
N ALA A 94 0.23 -19.66 -4.37
CA ALA A 94 1.35 -18.77 -4.63
C ALA A 94 2.71 -19.44 -4.36
N PHE A 95 2.80 -20.25 -3.30
CA PHE A 95 4.04 -20.91 -2.91
C PHE A 95 4.30 -22.21 -3.70
N LEU A 96 3.26 -22.97 -4.02
CA LEU A 96 3.38 -24.30 -4.62
C LEU A 96 4.24 -24.33 -5.90
N PRO A 97 4.09 -23.41 -6.87
CA PRO A 97 4.93 -23.40 -8.08
C PRO A 97 6.43 -23.24 -7.77
N ALA A 98 6.76 -22.35 -6.84
CA ALA A 98 8.14 -22.13 -6.42
C ALA A 98 8.71 -23.34 -5.68
N PHE A 99 7.90 -23.99 -4.84
CA PHE A 99 8.28 -25.22 -4.16
C PHE A 99 8.56 -26.36 -5.13
N GLU A 100 7.69 -26.59 -6.11
CA GLU A 100 7.87 -27.65 -7.11
C GLU A 100 9.11 -27.39 -8.00
N ALA A 101 9.29 -26.15 -8.45
CA ALA A 101 10.47 -25.75 -9.22
C ALA A 101 11.76 -25.94 -8.40
N TRP A 102 11.74 -25.55 -7.13
CA TRP A 102 12.85 -25.77 -6.21
C TRP A 102 13.13 -27.26 -6.00
N LEU A 103 12.11 -28.07 -5.76
CA LEU A 103 12.29 -29.52 -5.57
C LEU A 103 12.88 -30.19 -6.82
N ALA A 104 12.51 -29.71 -8.02
CA ALA A 104 13.07 -30.17 -9.28
C ALA A 104 14.58 -29.87 -9.45
N THR A 105 15.12 -28.87 -8.75
CA THR A 105 16.57 -28.60 -8.71
C THR A 105 17.36 -29.62 -7.88
N LYS A 106 16.66 -30.55 -7.21
CA LYS A 106 17.21 -31.60 -6.33
C LYS A 106 18.12 -31.03 -5.22
N PRO A 107 17.59 -30.19 -4.33
CA PRO A 107 18.38 -29.45 -3.34
C PRO A 107 19.14 -30.32 -2.34
N LEU A 108 18.77 -31.60 -2.19
CA LEU A 108 19.49 -32.56 -1.34
C LEU A 108 20.70 -33.21 -2.03
N GLU A 109 20.77 -33.16 -3.36
CA GLU A 109 21.82 -33.78 -4.17
C GLU A 109 22.69 -32.73 -4.89
N ASN A 110 22.13 -31.55 -5.15
CA ASN A 110 22.75 -30.47 -5.89
C ASN A 110 23.17 -29.32 -4.96
N PRO A 111 24.48 -29.13 -4.72
CA PRO A 111 24.98 -28.05 -3.87
C PRO A 111 24.77 -26.65 -4.46
N ASP A 112 24.55 -26.53 -5.78
CA ASP A 112 24.26 -25.27 -6.46
C ASP A 112 22.76 -24.92 -6.45
N ALA A 113 21.92 -25.81 -5.91
CA ALA A 113 20.49 -25.53 -5.79
C ALA A 113 20.23 -24.34 -4.86
N PRO A 114 19.19 -23.53 -5.13
CA PRO A 114 18.78 -22.47 -4.23
C PRO A 114 18.52 -23.00 -2.81
N LYS A 115 18.85 -22.22 -1.78
CA LYS A 115 18.79 -22.67 -0.37
C LYS A 115 17.37 -22.96 0.13
N SER A 116 16.37 -22.36 -0.49
CA SER A 116 14.96 -22.57 -0.19
C SER A 116 14.08 -22.14 -1.38
N PRO A 117 12.82 -22.60 -1.43
CA PRO A 117 11.87 -22.13 -2.45
C PRO A 117 11.65 -20.61 -2.45
N PHE A 118 11.86 -19.95 -1.30
CA PHE A 118 11.71 -18.49 -1.17
C PHE A 118 12.81 -17.71 -1.91
N ALA A 119 13.89 -18.36 -2.32
CA ALA A 119 14.95 -17.77 -3.14
C ALA A 119 14.70 -17.93 -4.66
N MET A 120 13.62 -18.60 -5.05
CA MET A 120 13.22 -18.81 -6.44
C MET A 120 12.53 -17.55 -7.00
N GLU A 121 12.70 -17.28 -8.30
CA GLU A 121 12.02 -16.15 -8.96
C GLU A 121 10.50 -16.36 -8.99
N GLU A 122 10.06 -17.61 -9.07
CA GLU A 122 8.67 -18.05 -9.09
C GLU A 122 7.91 -17.67 -7.81
N TYR A 123 8.60 -17.50 -6.68
CA TYR A 123 7.97 -17.06 -5.43
C TYR A 123 7.68 -15.55 -5.45
N GLN A 124 8.54 -14.75 -6.10
CA GLN A 124 8.30 -13.30 -6.25
C GLN A 124 7.18 -13.02 -7.26
N GLN A 125 7.07 -13.82 -8.31
CA GLN A 125 6.04 -13.65 -9.34
C GLN A 125 4.62 -13.94 -8.84
N SER A 126 4.46 -14.69 -7.75
CA SER A 126 3.16 -15.04 -7.19
C SER A 126 2.67 -14.09 -6.10
N GLU A 127 3.53 -13.18 -5.62
CA GLU A 127 3.18 -12.16 -4.62
C GLU A 127 2.59 -10.86 -5.25
N PHE A 128 2.55 -10.73 -6.58
CA PHE A 128 2.03 -9.56 -7.32
C PHE A 128 0.91 -9.92 -8.30
#